data_AF-A0AAW2A901-F1
#
_entry.id   AF-A0AAW2A901-F1
#
_cell.length_a   1.000
_cell.length_b   1.000
_cell.length_c   1.000
_cell.angle_alpha   90.00
_cell.angle_beta   90.00
_cell.angle_gamma   90.00
#
_symmetry.space_group_name_H-M   'P 1'
#
loop_
_entity.id
_entity.type
_entity.pdbx_description
1 polymer ?
#
loop_
_entity_poly.entity_id
_entity_poly.type
_entity_poly.pdbx_seq_one_letter_code
_entity_poly.pdbx_strand_id
1 'polypeptide(L)'
;MAGLALCTATEISFNMLGFSAALSTNIMDCLQNVFSKKLLSGDKYKFSPPELQFYTSAAAVIMLIPAWIFLMDLPVIGKSERSFSLSQDVVLLLLFDGVLFHLQSVTAYALMGRISPVTFSVASTVKHALSIWLSIIVFSNPITAVSAVGTVLVFVGVLLYNKAKQMQRDTLVQHALNQSAEAEQKHMIHDGDVTSAK
;
A
#
# COMPACT_ATOMS: atom_id res chain seq x y z
N MET A 1 -12.66 -9.22 -9.57
CA MET A 1 -12.73 -10.57 -8.97
C MET A 1 -12.76 -11.67 -10.02
N ALA A 2 -13.63 -11.62 -11.03
CA ALA A 2 -13.64 -12.62 -12.12
C ALA A 2 -12.27 -12.84 -12.79
N GLY A 3 -11.52 -11.76 -13.08
CA GLY A 3 -10.17 -11.88 -13.66
C GLY A 3 -9.15 -12.57 -12.73
N LEU A 4 -9.23 -12.31 -11.42
CA LEU A 4 -8.39 -12.99 -10.42
C LEU A 4 -8.75 -14.48 -10.36
N ALA A 5 -10.04 -14.82 -10.32
CA ALA A 5 -10.50 -16.20 -10.31
C ALA A 5 -10.04 -16.95 -11.57
N LEU A 6 -10.08 -16.29 -12.74
CA LEU A 6 -9.59 -16.85 -14.00
C LEU A 6 -8.08 -17.10 -13.94
N CYS A 7 -7.27 -16.13 -13.50
CA CYS A 7 -5.83 -16.32 -13.33
C CYS A 7 -5.53 -17.50 -12.40
N THR A 8 -6.16 -17.53 -11.23
CA THR A 8 -5.97 -18.60 -10.24
C THR A 8 -6.37 -19.97 -10.75
N ALA A 9 -7.48 -20.08 -11.48
CA ALA A 9 -7.95 -21.35 -12.05
C ALA A 9 -7.03 -21.88 -13.16
N THR A 10 -6.28 -21.00 -13.83
CA THR A 10 -5.37 -21.36 -14.93
C THR A 10 -3.90 -21.42 -14.52
N GLU A 11 -3.61 -21.23 -13.23
CA GLU A 11 -2.25 -21.28 -12.71
C GLU A 11 -1.78 -22.75 -12.64
N ILE A 12 -0.73 -23.07 -13.39
CA ILE A 12 -0.23 -24.46 -13.52
C ILE A 12 0.36 -24.96 -12.19
N SER A 13 0.94 -24.05 -11.40
CA SER A 13 1.59 -24.35 -10.12
C SER A 13 0.81 -23.75 -8.94
N PHE A 14 -0.50 -23.94 -8.91
CA PHE A 14 -1.33 -23.38 -7.84
C PHE A 14 -0.97 -23.97 -6.47
N ASN A 15 -0.56 -23.12 -5.53
CA ASN A 15 -0.29 -23.48 -4.14
C ASN A 15 -1.25 -22.72 -3.20
N MET A 16 -2.11 -23.47 -2.50
CA MET A 16 -3.09 -22.89 -1.57
C MET A 16 -2.42 -22.15 -0.40
N LEU A 17 -1.29 -22.64 0.11
CA LEU A 17 -0.55 -21.98 1.20
C LEU A 17 0.07 -20.65 0.74
N GLY A 18 0.62 -20.62 -0.48
CA GLY A 18 1.13 -19.38 -1.07
C GLY A 18 0.01 -18.37 -1.35
N PHE A 19 -1.13 -18.85 -1.83
CA PHE A 19 -2.30 -18.01 -2.07
C PHE A 19 -2.87 -17.41 -0.77
N SER A 20 -3.02 -18.22 0.29
CA SER A 20 -3.50 -17.72 1.59
C SER A 20 -2.51 -16.78 2.27
N ALA A 21 -1.20 -17.02 2.11
CA ALA A 21 -0.16 -16.10 2.55
C ALA A 21 -0.26 -14.75 1.82
N ALA A 22 -0.42 -14.76 0.49
CA ALA A 22 -0.58 -13.53 -0.30
C ALA A 22 -1.85 -12.75 0.08
N LEU A 23 -2.96 -13.44 0.34
CA LEU A 23 -4.18 -12.80 0.85
C LEU A 23 -3.94 -12.17 2.24
N SER A 24 -3.25 -12.88 3.13
CA SER A 24 -2.94 -12.39 4.48
C SER A 24 -2.04 -11.14 4.43
N THR A 25 -1.05 -11.12 3.53
CA THR A 25 -0.20 -9.93 3.29
C THR A 25 -1.05 -8.73 2.89
N ASN A 26 -1.98 -8.88 1.94
CA ASN A 26 -2.85 -7.78 1.52
C ASN A 26 -3.73 -7.23 2.67
N ILE A 27 -4.23 -8.11 3.54
CA ILE A 27 -5.00 -7.70 4.74
C ILE A 27 -4.10 -6.89 5.68
N MET A 28 -2.88 -7.37 5.93
CA MET A 28 -1.96 -6.72 6.84
C MET A 28 -1.44 -5.38 6.31
N ASP A 29 -1.20 -5.28 4.99
CA ASP A 29 -0.87 -4.02 4.32
C ASP A 29 -2.01 -3.00 4.45
N CYS A 30 -3.26 -3.44 4.32
CA CYS A 30 -4.44 -2.58 4.52
C CYS A 30 -4.49 -2.04 5.96
N LEU A 31 -4.31 -2.92 6.95
CA LEU A 31 -4.29 -2.55 8.36
C LEU A 31 -3.14 -1.57 8.65
N GLN A 32 -1.93 -1.88 8.19
CA GLN A 32 -0.77 -1.01 8.36
C GLN A 32 -1.04 0.38 7.79
N ASN A 33 -1.61 0.48 6.59
CA ASN A 33 -1.94 1.78 5.98
C ASN A 33 -2.92 2.60 6.84
N VAL A 34 -3.97 1.97 7.38
CA VAL A 34 -4.95 2.64 8.25
C VAL A 34 -4.33 3.08 9.57
N PHE A 35 -3.57 2.19 10.23
CA PHE A 35 -2.89 2.49 11.49
C PHE A 35 -1.84 3.58 11.31
N SER A 36 -1.00 3.49 10.28
CA SER A 36 0.00 4.52 9.98
C SER A 36 -0.64 5.88 9.74
N LYS A 37 -1.78 5.96 9.05
CA LYS A 37 -2.52 7.23 8.93
C LYS A 37 -3.00 7.76 10.27
N LYS A 38 -3.53 6.88 11.12
CA LYS A 38 -4.00 7.25 12.48
C LYS A 38 -2.86 7.79 13.35
N LEU A 39 -1.66 7.25 13.20
CA LEU A 39 -0.45 7.68 13.94
C LEU A 39 0.20 8.95 13.36
N LEU A 40 0.04 9.23 12.06
CA LEU A 40 0.57 10.44 11.42
C LEU A 40 -0.37 11.64 11.54
N SER A 41 -1.69 11.40 11.60
CA SER A 41 -2.72 12.45 11.52
C SER A 41 -3.71 12.44 12.68
N GLY A 42 -3.42 11.69 13.75
CA GLY A 42 -4.27 11.65 14.94
C GLY A 42 -4.01 12.83 15.88
N ASP A 43 -5.06 13.29 16.57
CA ASP A 43 -4.98 14.43 17.49
C ASP A 43 -4.17 14.14 18.77
N LYS A 44 -4.02 12.86 19.14
CA LYS A 44 -3.33 12.43 20.37
C LYS A 44 -1.85 12.08 20.17
N TYR A 45 -1.47 11.63 18.98
CA TYR A 45 -0.10 11.21 18.66
C TYR A 45 0.19 11.66 17.23
N LYS A 46 1.09 12.62 17.08
CA LYS A 46 1.48 13.18 15.77
C LYS A 46 2.94 12.81 15.51
N PHE A 47 3.16 11.58 15.06
CA PHE A 47 4.49 11.13 14.68
C PHE A 47 4.91 11.77 13.36
N SER A 48 6.18 12.14 13.24
CA SER A 48 6.74 12.50 11.94
C SER A 48 6.94 11.24 11.07
N PRO A 49 6.94 11.36 9.74
CA PRO A 49 7.16 10.22 8.84
C PRO A 49 8.46 9.44 9.11
N PRO A 50 9.61 10.08 9.40
CA PRO A 50 10.84 9.35 9.75
C PRO A 50 10.76 8.66 11.11
N GLU A 51 10.12 9.27 12.12
CA GLU A 51 9.92 8.64 13.43
C GLU A 51 9.06 7.38 13.30
N LEU A 52 7.98 7.45 12.53
CA LEU A 52 7.12 6.29 12.30
C LEU A 52 7.90 5.16 11.61
N GLN A 53 8.70 5.48 10.59
CA GLN A 53 9.58 4.51 9.93
C GLN A 53 10.57 3.88 10.91
N PHE A 54 11.17 4.68 11.79
CA PHE A 54 12.12 4.19 12.78
C PHE A 54 11.45 3.19 13.73
N TYR A 55 10.29 3.52 14.30
CA TYR A 55 9.56 2.63 15.20
C TYR A 55 9.09 1.34 14.52
N THR A 56 8.55 1.42 13.29
CA THR A 56 8.13 0.22 12.57
C THR A 56 9.32 -0.66 12.19
N SER A 57 10.46 -0.06 11.83
CA SER A 57 11.68 -0.81 11.50
C SER A 57 12.30 -1.47 12.74
N ALA A 58 12.33 -0.76 13.87
CA ALA A 58 12.82 -1.31 15.13
C ALA A 58 11.95 -2.50 15.59
N ALA A 59 10.63 -2.35 15.54
CA ALA A 59 9.70 -3.44 15.83
C ALA A 59 9.87 -4.62 14.86
N ALA A 60 10.08 -4.34 13.57
CA ALA A 60 10.34 -5.38 12.57
C ALA A 60 11.61 -6.16 12.90
N VAL A 61 12.71 -5.50 13.27
CA VAL A 61 13.96 -6.18 13.68
C VAL A 61 13.74 -7.09 14.89
N ILE A 62 13.03 -6.60 15.91
CA ILE A 62 12.72 -7.37 17.13
C ILE A 62 11.88 -8.62 16.82
N MET A 63 10.94 -8.54 15.86
CA MET A 63 10.12 -9.69 15.45
C MET A 63 10.82 -10.62 14.46
N LEU A 64 11.68 -10.08 13.58
CA LEU A 64 12.33 -10.83 12.52
C LEU A 64 13.49 -11.68 13.05
N ILE A 65 14.23 -11.22 14.07
CA ILE A 65 15.33 -12.00 14.65
C ILE A 65 14.85 -13.36 15.22
N PRO A 66 13.82 -13.42 16.09
CA PRO A 66 13.28 -14.69 16.58
C PRO A 66 12.65 -15.53 15.48
N ALA A 67 11.92 -14.90 14.54
CA ALA A 67 11.31 -15.61 13.43
C ALA A 67 12.35 -16.27 12.53
N TRP A 68 13.47 -15.58 12.26
CA TRP A 68 14.58 -16.12 11.48
C TRP A 68 15.23 -17.32 12.18
N ILE A 69 15.48 -17.23 13.48
CA ILE A 69 16.04 -18.32 14.30
C ILE A 69 15.13 -19.56 14.32
N PHE A 70 13.82 -19.36 14.33
CA PHE A 70 12.85 -20.45 14.40
C PHE A 70 12.54 -21.07 13.03
N LEU A 71 12.53 -20.27 11.95
CA LEU A 71 12.15 -20.72 10.61
C LEU A 71 13.31 -21.22 9.77
N MET A 72 14.52 -20.66 9.94
CA MET A 72 15.71 -21.38 9.50
C MET A 72 16.02 -22.37 10.61
N ASP A 73 15.67 -23.64 10.41
CA ASP A 73 16.28 -24.74 11.16
C ASP A 73 17.78 -24.46 11.21
N LEU A 74 18.29 -24.00 12.35
CA LEU A 74 19.72 -23.78 12.52
C LEU A 74 20.35 -25.15 12.20
N PRO A 75 21.21 -25.27 11.17
CA PRO A 75 22.20 -26.32 11.19
C PRO A 75 23.17 -25.92 12.30
N VAL A 76 22.74 -26.13 13.55
CA VAL A 76 23.57 -26.08 14.73
C VAL A 76 24.71 -27.05 14.45
N ILE A 77 25.88 -26.49 14.16
CA ILE A 77 27.14 -27.20 14.06
C ILE A 77 27.23 -28.22 12.88
N GLY A 78 27.86 -27.78 11.79
CA GLY A 78 28.87 -28.63 11.13
C GLY A 78 28.54 -29.39 9.84
N LYS A 79 27.41 -29.20 9.15
CA LYS A 79 27.12 -29.95 7.90
C LYS A 79 26.41 -29.17 6.78
N SER A 80 26.80 -27.93 6.56
CA SER A 80 26.53 -27.30 5.26
C SER A 80 27.78 -26.59 4.79
N GLU A 81 28.52 -27.24 3.91
CA GLU A 81 29.63 -26.67 3.13
C GLU A 81 29.13 -25.64 2.09
N ARG A 82 28.10 -24.86 2.41
CA ARG A 82 27.86 -23.58 1.74
C ARG A 82 28.58 -22.53 2.56
N SER A 83 29.87 -22.40 2.30
CA SER A 83 30.60 -21.17 2.57
C SER A 83 29.71 -20.01 2.13
N PHE A 84 29.19 -19.27 3.12
CA PHE A 84 28.41 -18.06 2.88
C PHE A 84 29.38 -17.01 2.35
N SER A 85 29.77 -17.13 1.08
CA SER A 85 30.65 -16.19 0.40
C SER A 85 29.81 -14.96 0.09
N LEU A 86 29.64 -14.10 1.09
CA LEU A 86 29.12 -12.76 0.92
C LEU A 86 30.11 -12.01 0.02
N SER A 87 29.85 -12.03 -1.28
CA SER A 87 30.60 -11.21 -2.23
C SER A 87 30.41 -9.75 -1.86
N GLN A 88 31.47 -8.95 -2.01
CA GLN A 88 31.41 -7.51 -1.81
C GLN A 88 30.30 -6.86 -2.65
N ASP A 89 30.03 -7.40 -3.84
CA ASP A 89 28.95 -6.93 -4.71
C ASP A 89 27.57 -7.13 -4.07
N VAL A 90 27.34 -8.28 -3.43
CA VAL A 90 26.08 -8.59 -2.76
C VAL A 90 25.87 -7.67 -1.56
N VAL A 91 26.92 -7.41 -0.77
CA VAL A 91 26.86 -6.45 0.34
C VAL A 91 26.50 -5.05 -0.16
N LEU A 92 27.15 -4.59 -1.23
CA LEU A 92 26.90 -3.26 -1.81
C LEU A 92 25.48 -3.15 -2.38
N LEU A 93 25.01 -4.17 -3.10
CA LEU A 93 23.64 -4.25 -3.62
C LEU A 93 22.62 -4.23 -2.48
N LEU A 94 22.86 -4.96 -1.39
CA LEU A 94 21.97 -5.02 -0.23
C LEU A 94 21.92 -3.68 0.54
N LEU A 95 23.07 -3.01 0.65
CA LEU A 95 23.14 -1.69 1.28
C LEU A 95 22.42 -0.65 0.42
N PHE A 96 22.60 -0.70 -0.89
CA PHE A 96 21.89 0.16 -1.84
C PHE A 96 20.37 -0.07 -1.79
N ASP A 97 19.93 -1.33 -1.79
CA ASP A 97 18.51 -1.69 -1.63
C ASP A 97 17.94 -1.16 -0.30
N GLY A 98 18.67 -1.30 0.80
CA GLY A 98 18.26 -0.77 2.10
C GLY A 98 18.08 0.76 2.13
N VAL A 99 18.99 1.49 1.47
CA VAL A 99 18.89 2.96 1.33
C VAL A 99 17.66 3.33 0.49
N LEU A 100 17.46 2.66 -0.65
CA LEU A 100 16.28 2.88 -1.50
C LEU A 100 14.98 2.57 -0.77
N PHE A 101 14.94 1.47 0.00
CA PHE A 101 13.79 1.08 0.80
C PHE A 101 13.47 2.12 1.87
N HIS A 102 14.50 2.68 2.54
CA HIS A 102 14.32 3.74 3.52
C HIS A 102 13.74 5.01 2.88
N LEU A 103 14.32 5.46 1.76
CA LEU A 103 13.85 6.62 1.00
C LEU A 103 12.40 6.42 0.52
N GLN A 104 12.09 5.25 -0.02
CA GLN A 104 10.74 4.88 -0.45
C GLN A 104 9.75 4.95 0.71
N SER A 105 10.09 4.37 1.86
CA SER A 105 9.16 4.25 2.99
C SER A 105 8.93 5.59 3.68
N VAL A 106 9.97 6.42 3.85
CA VAL A 106 9.82 7.78 4.38
C VAL A 106 8.97 8.64 3.45
N THR A 107 9.19 8.55 2.13
CA THR A 107 8.37 9.25 1.13
C THR A 107 6.90 8.80 1.18
N ALA A 108 6.67 7.49 1.32
CA ALA A 108 5.34 6.92 1.47
C ALA A 108 4.62 7.46 2.72
N TYR A 109 5.26 7.47 3.88
CA TYR A 109 4.67 8.03 5.11
C TYR A 109 4.48 9.55 5.03
N ALA A 110 5.40 10.28 4.40
CA ALA A 110 5.26 11.71 4.18
C ALA A 110 4.03 12.01 3.32
N LEU A 111 3.85 11.26 2.23
CA LEU A 111 2.68 11.38 1.38
C LEU A 111 1.40 11.00 2.15
N MET A 112 1.40 9.88 2.89
CA MET A 112 0.28 9.43 3.71
C MET A 112 -0.13 10.47 4.77
N GLY A 113 0.82 11.24 5.31
CA GLY A 113 0.53 12.36 6.21
C GLY A 113 -0.26 13.50 5.54
N ARG A 114 -0.04 13.72 4.24
CA ARG A 114 -0.64 14.84 3.47
C ARG A 114 -1.92 14.49 2.72
N ILE A 115 -2.13 13.23 2.37
CA ILE A 115 -3.33 12.78 1.63
C ILE A 115 -4.22 11.89 2.51
N SER A 116 -5.43 11.61 2.04
CA SER A 116 -6.32 10.67 2.74
C SER A 116 -5.81 9.22 2.59
N PRO A 117 -6.12 8.33 3.56
CA PRO A 117 -5.68 6.93 3.49
C PRO A 117 -6.26 6.20 2.28
N VAL A 118 -7.42 6.64 1.80
CA VAL A 118 -8.04 6.12 0.57
C VAL A 118 -7.22 6.50 -0.66
N THR A 119 -6.79 7.75 -0.79
CA THR A 119 -5.96 8.18 -1.93
C THR A 119 -4.59 7.50 -1.90
N PHE A 120 -4.00 7.33 -0.71
CA PHE A 120 -2.75 6.60 -0.57
C PHE A 120 -2.88 5.13 -0.99
N SER A 121 -3.97 4.46 -0.61
CA SER A 121 -4.26 3.08 -1.04
C SER A 121 -4.37 2.95 -2.56
N VAL A 122 -5.00 3.92 -3.24
CA VAL A 122 -5.08 3.96 -4.71
C VAL A 122 -3.68 4.14 -5.33
N ALA A 123 -2.90 5.12 -4.85
CA ALA A 123 -1.55 5.36 -5.34
C ALA A 123 -0.64 4.15 -5.14
N SER A 124 -0.74 3.49 -3.99
CA SER A 124 -0.02 2.24 -3.69
C SER A 124 -0.40 1.14 -4.69
N THR A 125 -1.69 0.97 -4.96
CA THR A 125 -2.18 -0.02 -5.94
C THR A 125 -1.59 0.21 -7.33
N VAL A 126 -1.51 1.46 -7.78
CA VAL A 126 -0.89 1.82 -9.07
C VAL A 126 0.61 1.51 -9.06
N LYS A 127 1.34 1.87 -8.00
CA LYS A 127 2.77 1.54 -7.83
C LYS A 127 3.02 0.03 -7.96
N HIS A 128 2.21 -0.78 -7.27
CA HIS A 128 2.32 -2.24 -7.33
C HIS A 128 2.00 -2.78 -8.74
N ALA A 129 0.94 -2.27 -9.38
CA ALA A 129 0.61 -2.67 -10.75
C ALA A 129 1.75 -2.39 -11.74
N LEU A 130 2.34 -1.19 -11.68
CA LEU A 130 3.48 -0.80 -12.53
C LEU A 130 4.71 -1.69 -12.29
N SER A 131 4.99 -2.04 -11.03
CA SER A 131 6.11 -2.93 -10.69
C SER A 131 5.93 -4.34 -11.25
N ILE A 132 4.71 -4.87 -11.23
CA ILE A 132 4.38 -6.18 -11.84
C ILE A 132 4.65 -6.14 -13.34
N TRP A 133 4.20 -5.10 -14.05
CA TRP A 133 4.43 -4.95 -15.48
C TRP A 133 5.92 -4.83 -15.82
N LEU A 134 6.66 -4.02 -15.06
CA LEU A 134 8.10 -3.89 -15.25
C LEU A 134 8.80 -5.24 -15.07
N SER A 135 8.41 -6.01 -14.05
CA SER A 135 8.91 -7.38 -13.84
C SER A 135 8.61 -8.29 -15.03
N ILE A 136 7.37 -8.29 -15.54
CA ILE A 136 7.00 -9.09 -16.71
C ILE A 136 7.83 -8.73 -17.94
N ILE A 137 8.01 -7.44 -18.23
CA ILE A 137 8.76 -6.96 -19.40
C ILE A 137 10.24 -7.31 -19.28
N VAL A 138 10.84 -7.12 -18.10
CA VAL A 138 12.28 -7.35 -17.86
C VAL A 138 12.60 -8.84 -17.83
N PHE A 139 11.82 -9.64 -17.10
CA PHE A 139 12.09 -11.08 -16.93
C PHE A 139 11.50 -11.95 -18.04
N SER A 140 10.61 -11.40 -18.89
CA SER A 140 9.97 -12.10 -20.01
C SER A 140 9.41 -13.47 -19.61
N ASN A 141 8.80 -13.56 -18.42
CA ASN A 141 8.27 -14.82 -17.91
C ASN A 141 7.17 -15.36 -18.85
N PRO A 142 7.16 -16.66 -19.15
CA PRO A 142 6.13 -17.26 -19.98
C PRO A 142 4.77 -17.21 -19.27
N ILE A 143 3.83 -16.47 -19.85
CA ILE A 143 2.47 -16.32 -19.33
C ILE A 143 1.51 -17.07 -20.26
N THR A 144 0.65 -17.92 -19.71
CA THR A 144 -0.40 -18.59 -20.47
C THR A 144 -1.37 -17.55 -21.04
N ALA A 145 -1.89 -17.76 -22.26
CA ALA A 145 -2.80 -16.78 -22.89
C ALA A 145 -4.02 -16.45 -22.02
N VAL A 146 -4.53 -17.41 -21.24
CA VAL A 146 -5.69 -17.21 -20.35
C VAL A 146 -5.34 -16.37 -19.12
N SER A 147 -4.16 -16.57 -18.51
CA SER A 147 -3.71 -15.74 -17.39
C SER A 147 -3.33 -14.32 -17.85
N ALA A 148 -2.87 -14.15 -19.10
CA ALA A 148 -2.72 -12.83 -19.71
C ALA A 148 -4.07 -12.08 -19.81
N VAL A 149 -5.11 -12.75 -20.33
CA VAL A 149 -6.48 -12.17 -20.40
C VAL A 149 -7.02 -11.87 -19.00
N GLY A 150 -6.85 -12.78 -18.04
CA GLY A 150 -7.26 -12.56 -16.66
C GLY A 150 -6.57 -11.35 -16.02
N THR A 151 -5.27 -11.17 -16.28
CA THR A 151 -4.47 -10.03 -15.78
C THR A 151 -4.97 -8.71 -16.35
N VAL A 152 -5.26 -8.65 -17.65
CA VAL A 152 -5.86 -7.47 -18.29
C VAL A 152 -7.22 -7.13 -17.66
N LEU A 153 -8.07 -8.14 -17.43
CA LEU A 153 -9.38 -7.96 -16.82
C LEU A 153 -9.27 -7.42 -15.39
N VAL A 154 -8.34 -7.93 -14.59
CA VAL A 154 -8.04 -7.39 -13.24
C VAL A 154 -7.64 -5.92 -13.33
N PHE A 155 -6.74 -5.59 -14.24
CA PHE A 155 -6.24 -4.23 -14.40
C PHE A 155 -7.34 -3.25 -14.79
N VAL A 156 -8.13 -3.59 -15.81
CA VAL A 156 -9.29 -2.80 -16.24
C VAL A 156 -10.28 -2.62 -15.08
N GLY A 157 -10.54 -3.69 -14.31
CA GLY A 157 -11.40 -3.61 -13.13
C GLY A 157 -10.89 -2.66 -12.06
N VAL A 158 -9.58 -2.68 -11.77
CA VAL A 158 -8.95 -1.76 -10.80
C VAL A 158 -9.02 -0.31 -11.29
N LEU A 159 -8.75 -0.05 -12.57
CA LEU A 159 -8.85 1.28 -13.16
C LEU A 159 -10.28 1.83 -13.09
N LEU A 160 -11.27 1.02 -13.46
CA LEU A 160 -12.69 1.38 -13.38
C LEU A 160 -13.11 1.67 -11.95
N TYR A 161 -12.73 0.82 -10.98
CA TYR A 161 -13.03 1.04 -9.57
C TYR A 161 -12.44 2.34 -9.05
N ASN A 162 -11.16 2.61 -9.35
CA ASN A 162 -10.49 3.84 -8.93
C ASN A 162 -11.15 5.08 -9.55
N LYS A 163 -11.50 5.04 -10.84
CA LYS A 163 -12.25 6.11 -11.53
C LYS A 163 -13.63 6.33 -10.89
N ALA A 164 -14.40 5.27 -10.68
CA ALA A 164 -15.73 5.36 -10.08
C ALA A 164 -15.69 5.96 -8.66
N LYS A 165 -14.74 5.50 -7.84
CA LYS A 165 -14.57 6.00 -6.47
C LYS A 165 -14.11 7.46 -6.45
N GLN A 166 -13.28 7.87 -7.40
CA GLN A 166 -12.89 9.27 -7.56
C GLN A 166 -14.10 10.14 -7.90
N MET A 167 -14.89 9.75 -8.90
CA MET A 167 -16.12 10.48 -9.27
C MET A 167 -17.09 10.60 -8.08
N GLN A 168 -17.32 9.51 -7.35
CA GLN A 168 -18.20 9.54 -6.17
C GLN A 168 -17.69 10.54 -5.12
N ARG A 169 -16.37 10.59 -4.88
CA ARG A 169 -15.78 11.55 -3.93
C ARG A 169 -15.96 12.99 -4.41
N ASP A 170 -15.73 13.25 -5.69
CA ASP A 170 -15.83 14.60 -6.26
C ASP A 170 -17.29 15.10 -6.19
N THR A 171 -18.27 14.23 -6.45
CA THR A 171 -19.70 14.54 -6.26
C THR A 171 -20.05 14.83 -4.80
N LEU A 172 -19.53 14.04 -3.85
CA LEU A 172 -19.77 14.27 -2.42
C LEU A 172 -19.17 15.60 -1.93
N VAL A 173 -17.97 15.95 -2.39
CA VAL A 173 -17.34 17.23 -2.07
C VAL A 173 -18.16 18.39 -2.64
N GLN A 174 -18.64 18.27 -3.88
CA GLN A 174 -19.51 19.28 -4.50
C GLN A 174 -20.82 19.47 -3.71
N HIS A 175 -21.47 18.38 -3.27
CA HIS A 175 -22.66 18.50 -2.43
C HIS A 175 -22.38 19.16 -1.08
N ALA A 176 -21.25 18.83 -0.44
CA ALA A 176 -20.86 19.47 0.82
C ALA A 176 -20.59 20.97 0.66
N LEU A 177 -19.91 21.37 -0.42
CA LEU A 177 -19.65 22.78 -0.74
C LEU A 177 -20.95 23.55 -1.02
N ASN A 178 -21.86 22.96 -1.79
CA ASN A 178 -23.17 23.58 -2.07
C ASN A 178 -24.00 23.74 -0.80
N GLN A 179 -24.01 22.74 0.10
CA GLN A 179 -24.70 22.84 1.39
C GLN A 179 -24.09 23.91 2.30
N SER A 180 -22.75 24.05 2.33
CA SER A 180 -22.12 25.13 3.10
C SER A 180 -22.46 26.51 2.54
N ALA A 181 -22.51 26.67 1.21
CA ALA A 181 -22.89 27.93 0.58
C ALA A 181 -24.36 28.29 0.86
N GLU A 182 -25.27 27.33 0.81
CA GLU A 182 -26.68 27.53 1.16
C GLU A 182 -26.88 27.90 2.64
N ALA A 183 -26.10 27.29 3.56
CA ALA A 183 -26.12 27.61 4.98
C ALA A 183 -25.58 29.01 5.27
N GLU A 184 -24.49 29.40 4.62
CA GLU A 184 -23.89 30.74 4.74
C GLU A 184 -24.83 31.83 4.17
N GLN A 185 -25.46 31.57 3.03
CA GLN A 185 -26.44 32.48 2.44
C GLN A 185 -27.68 32.65 3.34
N LYS A 186 -28.18 31.57 3.96
CA LYS A 186 -29.27 31.68 4.95
C LYS A 186 -28.87 32.48 6.19
N HIS A 187 -27.63 32.34 6.66
CA HIS A 187 -27.14 33.07 7.82
C HIS A 187 -27.01 34.58 7.54
N MET A 188 -26.51 34.97 6.37
CA MET A 188 -26.41 36.38 5.97
C MET A 188 -27.77 37.06 5.79
N ILE A 189 -28.77 36.35 5.28
CA ILE A 189 -30.14 36.88 5.16
C ILE A 189 -30.75 37.08 6.56
N HIS A 190 -30.50 36.15 7.50
CA HIS A 190 -31.00 36.25 8.87
C HIS A 190 -30.38 37.42 9.66
N ASP A 191 -29.07 37.67 9.55
CA ASP A 191 -28.42 38.81 10.21
C ASP A 191 -28.75 40.17 9.55
N GLY A 192 -28.98 40.18 8.24
CA GLY A 192 -29.44 41.37 7.50
C GLY A 192 -30.81 41.85 7.95
N ASP A 193 -31.76 40.94 8.16
CA ASP A 193 -33.10 41.27 8.66
C ASP A 193 -33.09 41.76 10.12
N VAL A 194 -32.21 41.21 10.96
CA VAL A 194 -32.09 41.63 12.38
C VAL A 194 -31.44 43.02 12.50
N THR A 195 -30.56 43.39 11.58
CA THR A 195 -29.87 44.69 11.59
C THR A 195 -30.73 45.82 10.99
N SER A 196 -31.63 45.50 10.06
CA SER A 196 -32.55 46.49 9.45
C SER A 196 -33.81 46.78 10.28
N ALA A 197 -34.06 46.02 11.35
CA ALA A 197 -35.21 46.15 12.25
C ALA A 197 -34.90 46.93 13.56
N LYS A 198 -33.70 47.50 13.70
CA LYS A 198 -33.31 48.41 14.78
C LYS A 198 -33.08 49.82 14.22
#